data_AF-A0A1S8B2H2-F1
#
_entry.id   AF-A0A1S8B2H2-F1
#
_cell.length_a   1.000
_cell.length_b   1.000
_cell.length_c   1.000
_cell.angle_alpha   90.00
_cell.angle_beta   90.00
_cell.angle_gamma   90.00
#
_symmetry.space_group_name_H-M   'P 1'
#
loop_
_entity.id
_entity.type
_entity.pdbx_description
1 polymer ?
#
loop_
_entity_poly.entity_id
_entity_poly.type
_entity_poly.pdbx_seq_one_letter_code
_entity_poly.pdbx_strand_id
1 'polypeptide(L)'
;MYHARRLVMKWEAAAGEIEAEIKAMEKNELHAQWLEEWYDGLTYCTWNGLGQHLTEQAIFDALESLQKNDINITTLIIDDNWQSLDHEGQDQFKRGWLEFEANKEGFPNGLAHTTAEIRQRHKHVSHIAVWHAILGYWGGISPEGKIAQNYKTAEVLKKDGVSGGKFLVVDEEDVPRLYQDFYSFLSSSGIDSVKTDAQFFLDELDEADVRKRLIRTYQDAWSISILRYFSAKAISCMSQTPQILFHSQLPSNKPRLMVRNSDDFFPEVPASHPWHIFCNAHNSLLTQHLNVLPDWDMFQTSHPWASFHAAARCISGGPIYITDVPGQHDISLINQMTAKTPRGSTVILRPHNIGKTIDAYTSYDDPALLKVSTYVGRAATGSAILGVFNTTQRRLAELLSLDHFPGTEHGEYIVRAHSTGQTSKTPIKRGNGNAPPIHLDLPVQAWEILTASPVHTLSTPHHANVAVSVLGLVGKMTGAAAIVNHDAYVEREGSRRLRVWTSLKALGTFGLWVRDLGKEFDVDSDFMALVFGQPVPRHCVEINGDVLEIDVARAWEEGGQKAGWSNEVAVEVFVR
;
A
#
# COMPACT_ATOMS: atom_id res chain seq x y z
N MET A 1 -6.71 51.82 12.01
CA MET A 1 -5.91 51.48 13.21
C MET A 1 -6.47 50.29 14.00
N TYR A 2 -7.72 50.30 14.47
CA TYR A 2 -8.30 49.17 15.24
C TYR A 2 -8.43 47.85 14.44
N HIS A 3 -8.82 47.91 13.17
CA HIS A 3 -8.95 46.69 12.35
C HIS A 3 -7.59 46.03 12.03
N ALA A 4 -6.55 46.83 11.78
CA ALA A 4 -5.20 46.34 11.56
C ALA A 4 -4.62 45.66 12.81
N ARG A 5 -4.83 46.23 14.01
CA ARG A 5 -4.45 45.58 15.27
C ARG A 5 -5.16 44.25 15.49
N ARG A 6 -6.44 44.14 15.12
CA ARG A 6 -7.19 42.86 15.23
C ARG A 6 -6.66 41.78 14.29
N LEU A 7 -6.17 42.17 13.10
CA LEU A 7 -5.54 41.25 12.15
C LEU A 7 -4.15 40.80 12.63
N VAL A 8 -3.35 41.73 13.16
CA VAL A 8 -2.02 41.44 13.72
C VAL A 8 -2.13 40.53 14.95
N MET A 9 -3.07 40.80 15.87
CA MET A 9 -3.27 39.92 17.04
C MET A 9 -3.76 38.51 16.66
N LYS A 10 -4.59 38.37 15.61
CA LYS A 10 -4.98 37.06 15.08
C LYS A 10 -3.80 36.31 14.46
N TRP A 11 -2.89 37.03 13.81
CA TRP A 11 -1.65 36.48 13.26
C TRP A 11 -0.66 36.07 14.35
N GLU A 12 -0.51 36.88 15.40
CA GLU A 12 0.33 36.54 16.57
C GLU A 12 -0.21 35.32 17.33
N ALA A 13 -1.53 35.20 17.49
CA ALA A 13 -2.15 34.01 18.08
C ALA A 13 -1.93 32.76 17.22
N ALA A 14 -2.15 32.86 15.90
CA ALA A 14 -1.90 31.76 14.97
C ALA A 14 -0.40 31.38 14.89
N ALA A 15 0.50 32.37 14.96
CA ALA A 15 1.94 32.13 15.00
C ALA A 15 2.37 31.44 16.31
N GLY A 16 1.77 31.80 17.45
CA GLY A 16 2.02 31.15 18.73
C GLY A 16 1.51 29.69 18.75
N GLU A 17 0.37 29.41 18.11
CA GLU A 17 -0.13 28.04 17.91
C GLU A 17 0.80 27.22 17.00
N ILE A 18 1.26 27.80 15.88
CA ILE A 18 2.23 27.17 14.96
C ILE A 18 3.56 26.89 15.66
N GLU A 19 4.05 27.82 16.50
CA GLU A 19 5.32 27.65 17.21
C GLU A 19 5.21 26.61 18.34
N ALA A 20 4.04 26.50 18.97
CA ALA A 20 3.74 25.42 19.91
C ALA A 20 3.62 24.05 19.21
N GLU A 21 3.03 24.00 18.01
CA GLU A 21 2.96 22.80 17.16
C GLU A 21 4.34 22.37 16.67
N ILE A 22 5.20 23.30 16.22
CA ILE A 22 6.57 23.00 15.82
C ILE A 22 7.35 22.43 17.01
N LYS A 23 7.21 23.02 18.21
CA LYS A 23 7.82 22.46 19.44
C LYS A 23 7.26 21.11 19.85
N ALA A 24 5.98 20.84 19.57
CA ALA A 24 5.38 19.53 19.80
C ALA A 24 5.90 18.49 18.80
N MET A 25 6.12 18.89 17.54
CA MET A 25 6.74 18.06 16.50
C MET A 25 8.23 17.79 16.80
N GLU A 26 8.97 18.76 17.33
CA GLU A 26 10.37 18.60 17.75
C GLU A 26 10.54 17.66 18.96
N LYS A 27 9.49 17.51 19.80
CA LYS A 27 9.48 16.56 20.92
C LYS A 27 9.29 15.10 20.48
N ASN A 28 8.75 14.86 19.28
CA ASN A 28 8.78 13.53 18.68
C ASN A 28 10.18 13.34 18.10
N GLU A 29 10.99 12.50 18.74
CA GLU A 29 12.34 12.17 18.29
C GLU A 29 12.34 11.81 16.79
N LEU A 30 12.84 12.71 15.96
CA LEU A 30 13.05 12.48 14.53
C LEU A 30 14.17 11.45 14.38
N HIS A 31 13.81 10.18 14.45
CA HIS A 31 14.67 9.09 14.05
C HIS A 31 14.72 9.10 12.52
N ALA A 32 15.90 9.32 11.92
CA ALA A 32 16.01 9.10 10.48
C ALA A 32 15.92 7.59 10.23
N GLN A 33 14.72 7.17 9.91
CA GLN A 33 14.42 5.89 9.34
C GLN A 33 14.49 6.07 7.81
N TRP A 34 14.55 4.97 7.06
CA TRP A 34 14.01 5.03 5.70
C TRP A 34 12.61 5.64 5.80
N LEU A 35 12.21 6.52 4.86
CA LEU A 35 10.87 7.12 4.84
C LEU A 35 9.83 6.02 4.60
N GLU A 36 9.55 5.22 5.62
CA GLU A 36 8.40 4.34 5.67
C GLU A 36 7.20 5.25 5.77
N GLU A 37 6.56 5.43 4.63
CA GLU A 37 5.29 6.12 4.57
C GLU A 37 4.26 5.23 5.27
N TRP A 38 3.22 5.83 5.84
CA TRP A 38 2.21 5.07 6.59
C TRP A 38 1.49 3.98 5.77
N TYR A 39 1.60 4.04 4.44
CA TYR A 39 1.08 3.08 3.46
C TYR A 39 2.10 2.03 2.98
N ASP A 40 3.31 2.00 3.53
CA ASP A 40 4.32 0.96 3.27
C ASP A 40 4.31 -0.19 4.29
N GLY A 41 3.53 -0.05 5.37
CA GLY A 41 3.30 -1.11 6.35
C GLY A 41 2.14 -2.04 5.96
N LEU A 42 2.23 -3.31 6.36
CA LEU A 42 1.07 -4.21 6.24
C LEU A 42 -0.07 -3.70 7.14
N THR A 43 -1.25 -3.59 6.56
CA THR A 43 -2.42 -3.01 7.23
C THR A 43 -3.51 -4.07 7.44
N TYR A 44 -4.24 -4.01 8.55
CA TYR A 44 -5.43 -4.85 8.80
C TYR A 44 -6.68 -3.98 8.84
N CYS A 45 -7.71 -4.39 8.09
CA CYS A 45 -9.03 -3.74 8.07
C CYS A 45 -10.08 -4.66 8.67
N THR A 46 -10.90 -4.16 9.59
CA THR A 46 -11.89 -4.99 10.31
C THR A 46 -13.12 -5.37 9.49
N TRP A 47 -13.34 -4.77 8.31
CA TRP A 47 -14.60 -4.85 7.57
C TRP A 47 -15.10 -6.27 7.27
N ASN A 48 -14.42 -7.05 6.42
CA ASN A 48 -14.90 -8.40 6.08
C ASN A 48 -14.58 -9.43 7.17
N GLY A 49 -13.46 -9.25 7.89
CA GLY A 49 -13.00 -10.19 8.91
C GLY A 49 -13.85 -10.22 10.18
N LEU A 50 -14.30 -9.05 10.65
CA LEU A 50 -15.11 -8.90 11.87
C LEU A 50 -16.57 -8.52 11.58
N GLY A 51 -16.85 -7.96 10.41
CA GLY A 51 -18.19 -7.56 10.00
C GLY A 51 -18.71 -6.36 10.78
N GLN A 52 -20.03 -6.17 10.71
CA GLN A 52 -20.70 -5.02 11.29
C GLN A 52 -20.84 -5.10 12.83
N HIS A 53 -20.74 -6.27 13.46
CA HIS A 53 -20.86 -6.38 14.94
C HIS A 53 -19.53 -6.10 15.64
N LEU A 54 -18.96 -4.93 15.37
CA LEU A 54 -17.62 -4.55 15.81
C LEU A 54 -17.61 -4.14 17.29
N THR A 55 -16.69 -4.75 18.05
CA THR A 55 -16.47 -4.46 19.47
C THR A 55 -14.98 -4.35 19.76
N GLU A 56 -14.60 -3.69 20.86
CA GLU A 56 -13.20 -3.61 21.27
C GLU A 56 -12.59 -4.99 21.53
N GLN A 57 -13.37 -5.92 22.10
CA GLN A 57 -12.91 -7.29 22.33
C GLN A 57 -12.65 -8.04 21.03
N ALA A 58 -13.53 -7.90 20.02
CA ALA A 58 -13.31 -8.52 18.71
C ALA A 58 -12.04 -8.00 18.03
N ILE A 59 -11.73 -6.71 18.20
CA ILE A 59 -10.49 -6.11 17.69
C ILE A 59 -9.28 -6.70 18.43
N PHE A 60 -9.33 -6.80 19.76
CA PHE A 60 -8.24 -7.41 20.55
C PHE A 60 -7.99 -8.86 20.14
N ASP A 61 -9.05 -9.66 20.00
CA ASP A 61 -8.97 -11.07 19.61
C ASP A 61 -8.36 -11.23 18.19
N ALA A 62 -8.72 -10.34 17.26
CA ALA A 62 -8.16 -10.31 15.92
C ALA A 62 -6.66 -10.00 15.92
N LEU A 63 -6.24 -8.97 16.65
CA LEU A 63 -4.83 -8.58 16.76
C LEU A 63 -4.00 -9.66 17.48
N GLU A 64 -4.55 -10.30 18.52
CA GLU A 64 -3.92 -11.45 19.15
C GLU A 64 -3.77 -12.63 18.19
N SER A 65 -4.77 -12.90 17.35
CA SER A 65 -4.69 -13.94 16.32
C SER A 65 -3.56 -13.66 15.32
N LEU A 66 -3.47 -12.42 14.82
CA LEU A 66 -2.40 -12.01 13.90
C LEU A 66 -1.03 -12.20 14.55
N GLN A 67 -0.86 -11.72 15.79
CA GLN A 67 0.40 -11.83 16.53
C GLN A 67 0.80 -13.28 16.83
N LYS A 68 -0.17 -14.16 17.19
CA LYS A 68 0.06 -15.60 17.41
C LYS A 68 0.61 -16.30 16.16
N ASN A 69 0.35 -15.75 14.97
CA ASN A 69 0.82 -16.25 13.69
C ASN A 69 2.01 -15.44 13.11
N ASP A 70 2.69 -14.61 13.93
CA ASP A 70 3.80 -13.73 13.54
C ASP A 70 3.46 -12.67 12.46
N ILE A 71 2.17 -12.35 12.30
CA ILE A 71 1.70 -11.28 11.43
C ILE A 71 1.68 -9.97 12.23
N ASN A 72 2.77 -9.20 12.15
CA ASN A 72 2.89 -7.92 12.84
C ASN A 72 2.49 -6.77 11.93
N ILE A 73 1.23 -6.33 12.02
CA ILE A 73 0.74 -5.20 11.22
C ILE A 73 1.27 -3.87 11.74
N THR A 74 1.41 -2.89 10.85
CA THR A 74 1.80 -1.51 11.18
C THR A 74 0.58 -0.61 11.38
N THR A 75 -0.50 -0.87 10.63
CA THR A 75 -1.70 -0.03 10.62
C THR A 75 -2.95 -0.88 10.86
N LEU A 76 -3.82 -0.41 11.74
CA LEU A 76 -5.16 -0.95 11.94
C LEU A 76 -6.20 0.04 11.41
N ILE A 77 -7.15 -0.42 10.61
CA ILE A 77 -8.35 0.32 10.22
C ILE A 77 -9.54 -0.28 10.97
N ILE A 78 -10.07 0.48 11.93
CA ILE A 78 -11.35 0.22 12.59
C ILE A 78 -12.43 0.70 11.62
N ASP A 79 -12.98 -0.23 10.86
CA ASP A 79 -13.96 0.05 9.82
C ASP A 79 -15.37 0.31 10.41
N ASP A 80 -16.38 0.41 9.56
CA ASP A 80 -17.75 0.82 9.87
C ASP A 80 -18.37 0.14 11.12
N ASN A 81 -19.30 0.88 11.75
CA ASN A 81 -20.13 0.52 12.91
C ASN A 81 -19.47 0.61 14.29
N TRP A 82 -18.36 1.35 14.42
CA TRP A 82 -17.83 1.77 15.74
C TRP A 82 -18.59 2.97 16.33
N GLN A 83 -19.21 3.80 15.48
CA GLN A 83 -19.84 5.06 15.88
C GLN A 83 -21.08 4.86 16.77
N SER A 84 -21.42 5.88 17.57
CA SER A 84 -22.72 5.98 18.23
C SER A 84 -23.81 6.36 17.21
N LEU A 85 -24.74 5.44 16.96
CA LEU A 85 -25.78 5.55 15.92
C LEU A 85 -27.17 5.36 16.52
N ASP A 86 -28.17 6.03 15.95
CA ASP A 86 -29.56 5.76 16.28
C ASP A 86 -30.09 4.49 15.57
N HIS A 87 -31.39 4.21 15.79
CA HIS A 87 -32.15 3.18 15.07
C HIS A 87 -31.44 1.82 14.98
N GLU A 88 -30.92 1.35 16.11
CA GLU A 88 -30.21 0.07 16.21
C GLU A 88 -30.99 -1.09 15.57
N GLY A 89 -30.29 -1.94 14.82
CA GLY A 89 -30.88 -3.07 14.09
C GLY A 89 -31.60 -2.70 12.79
N GLN A 90 -31.71 -1.42 12.42
CA GLN A 90 -32.22 -1.01 11.11
C GLN A 90 -31.12 -1.02 10.03
N ASP A 91 -31.57 -0.92 8.78
CA ASP A 91 -30.71 -0.73 7.62
C ASP A 91 -29.79 0.49 7.77
N GLN A 92 -28.54 0.37 7.33
CA GLN A 92 -27.51 1.40 7.51
C GLN A 92 -27.91 2.76 6.94
N PHE A 93 -28.66 2.81 5.82
CA PHE A 93 -29.09 4.06 5.20
C PHE A 93 -30.16 4.80 6.02
N LYS A 94 -30.69 4.19 7.08
CA LYS A 94 -31.64 4.80 8.01
C LYS A 94 -31.03 5.23 9.33
N ARG A 95 -29.76 4.89 9.59
CA ARG A 95 -29.08 5.17 10.85
C ARG A 95 -28.37 6.51 10.77
N GLY A 96 -28.61 7.38 11.73
CA GLY A 96 -28.01 8.70 11.86
C GLY A 96 -26.90 8.71 12.91
N TRP A 97 -25.90 9.57 12.69
CA TRP A 97 -24.80 9.75 13.62
C TRP A 97 -25.21 10.63 14.81
N LEU A 98 -25.05 10.12 16.04
CA LEU A 98 -25.52 10.78 17.26
C LEU A 98 -24.47 11.71 17.88
N GLU A 99 -23.26 11.20 18.10
CA GLU A 99 -22.16 11.86 18.78
C GLU A 99 -20.80 11.30 18.35
N PHE A 100 -19.72 12.02 18.62
CA PHE A 100 -18.38 11.62 18.19
C PHE A 100 -17.85 10.37 18.88
N GLU A 101 -18.25 10.11 20.12
CA GLU A 101 -17.79 8.95 20.88
C GLU A 101 -18.31 7.63 20.29
N ALA A 102 -17.51 6.58 20.44
CA ALA A 102 -17.87 5.23 20.02
C ALA A 102 -19.11 4.71 20.76
N ASN A 103 -19.83 3.75 20.15
CA ASN A 103 -21.01 3.18 20.78
C ASN A 103 -20.63 2.45 22.07
N LYS A 104 -21.42 2.65 23.13
CA LYS A 104 -21.11 2.12 24.48
C LYS A 104 -21.27 0.62 24.62
N GLU A 105 -21.97 -0.02 23.69
CA GLU A 105 -22.14 -1.47 23.71
C GLU A 105 -20.88 -2.19 23.26
N GLY A 106 -20.30 -1.79 22.12
CA GLY A 106 -19.07 -2.34 21.58
C GLY A 106 -17.80 -1.74 22.17
N PHE A 107 -17.86 -0.49 22.67
CA PHE A 107 -16.73 0.27 23.21
C PHE A 107 -17.11 0.88 24.58
N PRO A 108 -17.34 0.05 25.62
CA PRO A 108 -17.87 0.49 26.91
C PRO A 108 -16.99 1.52 27.63
N ASN A 109 -15.69 1.53 27.35
CA ASN A 109 -14.72 2.46 27.92
C ASN A 109 -14.34 3.63 26.99
N GLY A 110 -15.00 3.73 25.83
CA GLY A 110 -14.76 4.77 24.82
C GLY A 110 -13.52 4.51 23.95
N LEU A 111 -13.43 5.25 22.85
CA LEU A 111 -12.42 5.03 21.81
C LEU A 111 -10.98 5.22 22.32
N ALA A 112 -10.77 6.20 23.21
CA ALA A 112 -9.46 6.49 23.78
C ALA A 112 -8.90 5.34 24.64
N HIS A 113 -9.77 4.60 25.34
CA HIS A 113 -9.36 3.41 26.07
C HIS A 113 -8.92 2.32 25.09
N THR A 114 -9.75 2.03 24.08
CA THR A 114 -9.50 0.96 23.12
C THR A 114 -8.18 1.18 22.38
N THR A 115 -7.90 2.40 21.89
CA THR A 115 -6.64 2.70 21.19
C THR A 115 -5.40 2.61 22.10
N ALA A 116 -5.52 3.02 23.37
CA ALA A 116 -4.46 2.90 24.35
C ALA A 116 -4.12 1.41 24.64
N GLU A 117 -5.15 0.58 24.83
CA GLU A 117 -4.99 -0.86 25.02
C GLU A 117 -4.35 -1.53 23.79
N ILE A 118 -4.78 -1.18 22.57
CA ILE A 118 -4.18 -1.71 21.33
C ILE A 118 -2.68 -1.43 21.30
N ARG A 119 -2.27 -0.17 21.53
CA ARG A 119 -0.85 0.22 21.46
C ARG A 119 -0.03 -0.39 22.60
N GLN A 120 -0.62 -0.59 23.77
CA GLN A 120 0.04 -1.25 24.90
C GLN A 120 0.29 -2.74 24.62
N ARG A 121 -0.69 -3.44 24.05
CA ARG A 121 -0.63 -4.89 23.80
C ARG A 121 0.15 -5.22 22.52
N HIS A 122 0.05 -4.37 21.49
CA HIS A 122 0.60 -4.62 20.15
C HIS A 122 1.55 -3.49 19.71
N LYS A 123 2.81 -3.57 20.14
CA LYS A 123 3.83 -2.52 19.91
C LYS A 123 4.15 -2.23 18.45
N HIS A 124 3.77 -3.12 17.52
CA HIS A 124 3.98 -2.94 16.08
C HIS A 124 2.91 -2.06 15.44
N VAL A 125 1.76 -1.86 16.09
CA VAL A 125 0.67 -1.00 15.59
C VAL A 125 1.04 0.47 15.79
N SER A 126 1.65 1.05 14.76
CA SER A 126 2.04 2.45 14.71
C SER A 126 0.88 3.39 14.38
N HIS A 127 -0.07 2.92 13.56
CA HIS A 127 -1.19 3.73 13.08
C HIS A 127 -2.52 3.07 13.38
N ILE A 128 -3.47 3.89 13.84
CA ILE A 128 -4.87 3.47 14.02
C ILE A 128 -5.74 4.48 13.25
N ALA A 129 -6.48 3.95 12.28
CA ALA A 129 -7.46 4.67 11.49
C ALA A 129 -8.87 4.30 11.91
N VAL A 130 -9.81 5.23 11.77
CA VAL A 130 -11.25 4.94 11.85
C VAL A 130 -11.96 5.28 10.55
N TRP A 131 -12.99 4.51 10.23
CA TRP A 131 -13.89 4.78 9.13
C TRP A 131 -14.96 5.82 9.50
N HIS A 132 -15.33 6.71 8.58
CA HIS A 132 -16.55 7.53 8.69
C HIS A 132 -17.04 7.98 7.30
N ALA A 133 -18.33 8.29 7.14
CA ALA A 133 -18.84 8.91 5.91
C ALA A 133 -18.66 10.44 5.92
N ILE A 134 -18.62 11.05 4.73
CA ILE A 134 -18.35 12.50 4.60
C ILE A 134 -19.50 13.38 5.16
N LEU A 135 -20.75 12.92 5.08
CA LEU A 135 -21.96 13.65 5.48
C LEU A 135 -22.52 13.20 6.84
N GLY A 136 -21.78 12.39 7.61
CA GLY A 136 -22.23 11.80 8.87
C GLY A 136 -22.07 10.28 8.87
N TYR A 137 -23.16 9.56 9.09
CA TYR A 137 -23.27 8.13 8.78
C TYR A 137 -23.97 7.90 7.42
N TRP A 138 -24.21 6.65 7.04
CA TRP A 138 -24.97 6.30 5.83
C TRP A 138 -26.36 6.96 5.76
N GLY A 139 -27.04 7.11 6.89
CA GLY A 139 -28.29 7.87 7.03
C GLY A 139 -28.13 9.33 7.46
N GLY A 140 -26.91 9.87 7.46
CA GLY A 140 -26.62 11.27 7.80
C GLY A 140 -26.43 11.50 9.30
N ILE A 141 -26.96 12.61 9.79
CA ILE A 141 -26.94 13.02 11.20
C ILE A 141 -28.26 12.68 11.86
N SER A 142 -28.21 12.14 13.08
CA SER A 142 -29.42 11.90 13.87
C SER A 142 -30.03 13.22 14.34
N PRO A 143 -31.32 13.50 14.07
CA PRO A 143 -32.00 14.72 14.53
C PRO A 143 -32.03 14.88 16.06
N GLU A 144 -32.02 13.76 16.79
CA GLU A 144 -32.05 13.72 18.26
C GLU A 144 -30.64 13.70 18.87
N GLY A 145 -29.59 13.56 18.03
CA GLY A 145 -28.20 13.44 18.45
C GLY A 145 -27.58 14.73 18.97
N LYS A 146 -26.47 14.59 19.72
CA LYS A 146 -25.67 15.73 20.19
C LYS A 146 -25.08 16.53 19.04
N ILE A 147 -24.82 15.91 17.90
CA ILE A 147 -24.33 16.64 16.71
C ILE A 147 -25.41 17.62 16.23
N ALA A 148 -26.65 17.19 16.02
CA ALA A 148 -27.74 18.07 15.61
C ALA A 148 -28.07 19.18 16.63
N GLN A 149 -27.80 18.95 17.92
CA GLN A 149 -27.98 19.96 18.97
C GLN A 149 -26.89 21.04 19.00
N ASN A 150 -25.67 20.70 18.58
CA ASN A 150 -24.49 21.58 18.71
C ASN A 150 -24.09 22.29 17.42
N TYR A 151 -24.57 21.81 16.27
CA TYR A 151 -24.26 22.35 14.96
C TYR A 151 -25.53 22.69 14.20
N LYS A 152 -25.48 23.73 13.36
CA LYS A 152 -26.56 24.03 12.44
C LYS A 152 -26.69 22.90 11.42
N THR A 153 -27.89 22.36 11.29
CA THR A 153 -28.21 21.30 10.34
C THR A 153 -29.13 21.75 9.23
N ALA A 154 -29.11 21.04 8.10
CA ALA A 154 -30.03 21.20 6.99
C ALA A 154 -30.58 19.83 6.56
N GLU A 155 -31.88 19.76 6.28
CA GLU A 155 -32.46 18.62 5.58
C GLU A 155 -32.15 18.76 4.10
N VAL A 156 -31.63 17.70 3.48
CA VAL A 156 -31.28 17.67 2.07
C VAL A 156 -31.91 16.45 1.39
N LEU A 157 -32.19 16.58 0.09
CA LEU A 157 -32.75 15.51 -0.73
C LEU A 157 -31.64 14.85 -1.57
N LYS A 158 -31.55 13.52 -1.51
CA LYS A 158 -30.75 12.71 -2.45
C LYS A 158 -31.59 12.35 -3.68
N LYS A 159 -30.93 12.22 -4.84
CA LYS A 159 -31.55 11.69 -6.07
C LYS A 159 -32.23 10.35 -5.81
N ASP A 160 -33.27 10.04 -6.58
CA ASP A 160 -33.96 8.75 -6.51
C ASP A 160 -32.99 7.60 -6.81
N GLY A 161 -33.03 6.53 -6.00
CA GLY A 161 -32.12 5.39 -6.10
C GLY A 161 -32.06 4.57 -4.82
N VAL A 162 -31.06 3.67 -4.72
CA VAL A 162 -30.88 2.77 -3.56
C VAL A 162 -30.72 3.57 -2.25
N SER A 163 -30.01 4.69 -2.30
CA SER A 163 -29.82 5.60 -1.18
C SER A 163 -30.72 6.83 -1.24
N GLY A 164 -31.81 6.80 -2.01
CA GLY A 164 -32.68 7.97 -2.22
C GLY A 164 -33.40 8.43 -0.95
N GLY A 165 -33.98 9.62 -1.02
CA GLY A 165 -34.76 10.20 0.07
C GLY A 165 -34.05 11.31 0.84
N LYS A 166 -34.69 11.73 1.93
CA LYS A 166 -34.26 12.86 2.76
C LYS A 166 -33.41 12.39 3.92
N PHE A 167 -32.43 13.18 4.27
CA PHE A 167 -31.62 13.00 5.46
C PHE A 167 -31.06 14.33 5.96
N LEU A 168 -30.70 14.36 7.24
CA LEU A 168 -30.16 15.53 7.90
C LEU A 168 -28.63 15.56 7.78
N VAL A 169 -28.07 16.71 7.45
CA VAL A 169 -26.60 16.92 7.40
C VAL A 169 -26.25 18.19 8.18
N VAL A 170 -24.98 18.37 8.52
CA VAL A 170 -24.50 19.67 9.03
C VAL A 170 -24.45 20.66 7.86
N ASP A 171 -25.02 21.85 8.07
CA ASP A 171 -25.09 22.91 7.06
C ASP A 171 -23.74 23.62 6.92
N GLU A 172 -23.48 24.22 5.76
CA GLU A 172 -22.15 24.72 5.36
C GLU A 172 -21.46 25.62 6.42
N GLU A 173 -22.24 26.37 7.19
CA GLU A 173 -21.77 27.35 8.15
C GLU A 173 -20.98 26.70 9.30
N ASP A 174 -21.33 25.46 9.64
CA ASP A 174 -20.76 24.72 10.77
C ASP A 174 -19.90 23.53 10.36
N VAL A 175 -19.84 23.16 9.07
CA VAL A 175 -19.01 22.05 8.57
C VAL A 175 -17.52 22.20 8.93
N PRO A 176 -16.88 23.38 8.79
CA PRO A 176 -15.50 23.54 9.24
C PRO A 176 -15.31 23.28 10.74
N ARG A 177 -16.28 23.73 11.57
CA ARG A 177 -16.25 23.52 13.02
C ARG A 177 -16.46 22.06 13.38
N LEU A 178 -17.41 21.38 12.72
CA LEU A 178 -17.66 19.95 12.88
C LEU A 178 -16.38 19.13 12.66
N TYR A 179 -15.71 19.31 11.52
CA TYR A 179 -14.49 18.55 11.21
C TYR A 179 -13.33 18.90 12.13
N GLN A 180 -13.21 20.15 12.56
CA GLN A 180 -12.20 20.56 13.53
C GLN A 180 -12.42 19.86 14.87
N ASP A 181 -13.65 19.91 15.40
CA ASP A 181 -13.99 19.32 16.69
C ASP A 181 -13.90 17.79 16.64
N PHE A 182 -14.41 17.18 15.57
CA PHE A 182 -14.39 15.73 15.39
C PHE A 182 -12.96 15.18 15.30
N TYR A 183 -12.10 15.79 14.48
CA TYR A 183 -10.73 15.28 14.32
C TYR A 183 -9.85 15.62 15.51
N SER A 184 -10.14 16.72 16.22
CA SER A 184 -9.54 16.98 17.53
C SER A 184 -9.89 15.87 18.53
N PHE A 185 -11.17 15.46 18.60
CA PHE A 185 -11.61 14.35 19.42
C PHE A 185 -10.90 13.03 19.04
N LEU A 186 -10.88 12.67 17.76
CA LEU A 186 -10.20 11.46 17.27
C LEU A 186 -8.71 11.47 17.62
N SER A 187 -8.02 12.58 17.35
CA SER A 187 -6.60 12.75 17.67
C SER A 187 -6.33 12.61 19.16
N SER A 188 -7.16 13.23 20.00
CA SER A 188 -7.08 13.09 21.47
C SER A 188 -7.38 11.67 21.97
N SER A 189 -8.11 10.90 21.16
CA SER A 189 -8.44 9.49 21.40
C SER A 189 -7.40 8.53 20.81
N GLY A 190 -6.23 9.02 20.36
CA GLY A 190 -5.13 8.17 19.87
C GLY A 190 -5.29 7.67 18.43
N ILE A 191 -6.31 8.15 17.71
CA ILE A 191 -6.48 7.95 16.26
C ILE A 191 -5.57 8.94 15.53
N ASP A 192 -4.91 8.46 14.48
CA ASP A 192 -3.96 9.28 13.74
C ASP A 192 -4.15 9.26 12.23
N SER A 193 -5.22 8.60 11.76
CA SER A 193 -5.62 8.53 10.36
C SER A 193 -7.11 8.23 10.22
N VAL A 194 -7.67 8.43 9.02
CA VAL A 194 -9.09 8.17 8.74
C VAL A 194 -9.30 7.50 7.38
N LYS A 195 -10.32 6.65 7.29
CA LYS A 195 -10.90 6.18 6.02
C LYS A 195 -12.23 6.90 5.82
N THR A 196 -12.28 7.85 4.90
CA THR A 196 -13.46 8.69 4.68
C THR A 196 -14.23 8.23 3.45
N ASP A 197 -15.43 7.71 3.69
CA ASP A 197 -16.24 6.99 2.71
C ASP A 197 -17.49 7.77 2.27
N ALA A 198 -18.23 7.17 1.35
CA ALA A 198 -19.47 7.71 0.79
C ALA A 198 -19.34 9.15 0.26
N GLN A 199 -18.15 9.52 -0.23
CA GLN A 199 -17.90 10.90 -0.67
C GLN A 199 -18.74 11.31 -1.88
N PHE A 200 -19.09 10.35 -2.73
CA PHE A 200 -20.01 10.55 -3.86
C PHE A 200 -21.39 11.04 -3.44
N PHE A 201 -21.83 10.86 -2.19
CA PHE A 201 -23.11 11.41 -1.71
C PHE A 201 -23.20 12.92 -1.92
N LEU A 202 -22.08 13.64 -1.90
CA LEU A 202 -22.07 15.06 -2.21
C LEU A 202 -22.54 15.35 -3.64
N ASP A 203 -22.26 14.49 -4.62
CA ASP A 203 -22.73 14.63 -6.00
C ASP A 203 -24.16 14.08 -6.22
N GLU A 204 -24.64 13.23 -5.30
CA GLU A 204 -25.98 12.65 -5.31
C GLU A 204 -27.06 13.51 -4.62
N LEU A 205 -26.69 14.66 -4.05
CA LEU A 205 -27.67 15.65 -3.60
C LEU A 205 -28.44 16.19 -4.81
N ASP A 206 -29.77 16.16 -4.79
CA ASP A 206 -30.62 16.47 -5.95
C ASP A 206 -30.62 17.96 -6.30
N GLU A 207 -30.78 18.81 -5.27
CA GLU A 207 -30.86 20.25 -5.41
C GLU A 207 -29.50 20.88 -5.78
N ALA A 208 -29.43 21.52 -6.95
CA ALA A 208 -28.19 22.04 -7.51
C ALA A 208 -27.48 23.09 -6.62
N ASP A 209 -28.25 23.98 -5.99
CA ASP A 209 -27.69 25.02 -5.12
C ASP A 209 -27.14 24.43 -3.82
N VAL A 210 -27.82 23.44 -3.25
CA VAL A 210 -27.34 22.69 -2.08
C VAL A 210 -26.07 21.91 -2.45
N ARG A 211 -26.11 21.16 -3.55
CA ARG A 211 -24.97 20.37 -4.06
C ARG A 211 -23.72 21.23 -4.27
N LYS A 212 -23.84 22.34 -5.00
CA LYS A 212 -22.75 23.28 -5.28
C LYS A 212 -22.05 23.78 -4.02
N ARG A 213 -22.85 24.09 -3.00
CA ARG A 213 -22.42 24.73 -1.76
C ARG A 213 -21.80 23.71 -0.81
N LEU A 214 -22.44 22.57 -0.62
CA LEU A 214 -21.96 21.53 0.29
C LEU A 214 -20.74 20.76 -0.25
N ILE A 215 -20.65 20.44 -1.55
CA ILE A 215 -19.48 19.73 -2.12
C ILE A 215 -18.18 20.42 -1.71
N ARG A 216 -18.07 21.71 -2.02
CA ARG A 216 -16.85 22.47 -1.78
C ARG A 216 -16.57 22.58 -0.28
N THR A 217 -17.58 22.96 0.51
CA THR A 217 -17.38 23.20 1.94
C THR A 217 -16.96 21.92 2.68
N TYR A 218 -17.58 20.78 2.39
CA TYR A 218 -17.19 19.50 2.99
C TYR A 218 -15.79 19.06 2.54
N GLN A 219 -15.47 19.15 1.25
CA GLN A 219 -14.16 18.75 0.74
C GLN A 219 -13.02 19.64 1.24
N ASP A 220 -13.25 20.96 1.33
CA ASP A 220 -12.29 21.91 1.88
C ASP A 220 -12.07 21.67 3.39
N ALA A 221 -13.15 21.56 4.17
CA ALA A 221 -13.08 21.31 5.61
C ALA A 221 -12.38 19.98 5.92
N TRP A 222 -12.76 18.91 5.23
CA TRP A 222 -12.13 17.60 5.35
C TRP A 222 -10.64 17.66 5.00
N SER A 223 -10.27 18.25 3.85
CA SER A 223 -8.88 18.37 3.39
C SER A 223 -8.00 19.14 4.39
N ILE A 224 -8.52 20.22 4.97
CA ILE A 224 -7.80 21.03 5.96
C ILE A 224 -7.63 20.24 7.26
N SER A 225 -8.68 19.55 7.71
CA SER A 225 -8.64 18.81 8.97
C SER A 225 -7.77 17.56 8.90
N ILE A 226 -7.77 16.79 7.80
CA ILE A 226 -6.83 15.65 7.67
C ILE A 226 -5.37 16.13 7.70
N LEU A 227 -5.08 17.30 7.11
CA LEU A 227 -3.74 17.87 7.13
C LEU A 227 -3.33 18.28 8.55
N ARG A 228 -4.23 18.96 9.26
CA ARG A 228 -3.98 19.48 10.62
C ARG A 228 -3.80 18.37 11.66
N TYR A 229 -4.70 17.39 11.69
CA TYR A 229 -4.76 16.43 12.79
C TYR A 229 -4.04 15.11 12.49
N PHE A 230 -3.92 14.76 11.21
CA PHE A 230 -3.44 13.43 10.79
C PHE A 230 -2.24 13.51 9.84
N SER A 231 -1.67 14.70 9.61
CA SER A 231 -0.56 14.90 8.66
C SER A 231 -0.87 14.32 7.27
N ALA A 232 -2.12 14.49 6.82
CA ALA A 232 -2.67 13.96 5.58
C ALA A 232 -2.76 12.43 5.47
N LYS A 233 -2.64 11.69 6.58
CA LYS A 233 -2.92 10.26 6.63
C LYS A 233 -4.42 9.99 6.55
N ALA A 234 -4.93 9.92 5.34
CA ALA A 234 -6.33 9.59 5.07
C ALA A 234 -6.48 8.72 3.81
N ILE A 235 -7.48 7.86 3.83
CA ILE A 235 -7.97 7.11 2.67
C ILE A 235 -9.28 7.76 2.22
N SER A 236 -9.32 8.18 0.96
CA SER A 236 -10.49 8.78 0.33
C SER A 236 -11.23 7.73 -0.47
N CYS A 237 -12.41 7.36 -0.01
CA CYS A 237 -13.17 6.26 -0.56
C CYS A 237 -14.48 6.74 -1.20
N MET A 238 -14.88 6.04 -2.27
CA MET A 238 -16.06 6.37 -3.10
C MET A 238 -16.04 7.83 -3.57
N SER A 239 -14.87 8.33 -3.98
CA SER A 239 -14.60 9.76 -4.21
C SER A 239 -14.27 10.09 -5.67
N GLN A 240 -14.62 9.20 -6.61
CA GLN A 240 -14.27 9.32 -8.03
C GLN A 240 -15.32 10.08 -8.86
N THR A 241 -16.11 10.98 -8.26
CA THR A 241 -17.02 11.85 -9.02
C THR A 241 -16.25 13.02 -9.64
N PRO A 242 -16.62 13.52 -10.84
CA PRO A 242 -15.84 14.54 -11.55
C PRO A 242 -15.49 15.76 -10.68
N GLN A 243 -16.42 16.24 -9.87
CA GLN A 243 -16.25 17.41 -9.02
C GLN A 243 -15.17 17.18 -7.96
N ILE A 244 -15.12 15.99 -7.35
CA ILE A 244 -14.10 15.64 -6.37
C ILE A 244 -12.75 15.39 -7.06
N LEU A 245 -12.74 14.75 -8.23
CA LEU A 245 -11.52 14.54 -9.02
C LEU A 245 -10.83 15.89 -9.32
N PHE A 246 -11.56 16.86 -9.87
CA PHE A 246 -11.00 18.17 -10.22
C PHE A 246 -10.66 19.04 -9.00
N HIS A 247 -11.43 18.94 -7.92
CA HIS A 247 -11.26 19.79 -6.74
C HIS A 247 -10.17 19.28 -5.77
N SER A 248 -10.18 17.98 -5.47
CA SER A 248 -9.40 17.38 -4.39
C SER A 248 -8.24 16.53 -4.89
N GLN A 249 -8.38 15.87 -6.04
CA GLN A 249 -7.41 14.87 -6.50
C GLN A 249 -6.48 15.38 -7.60
N LEU A 250 -6.91 16.31 -8.46
CA LEU A 250 -6.07 16.88 -9.51
C LEU A 250 -5.00 17.86 -8.99
N PRO A 251 -5.27 18.74 -8.01
CA PRO A 251 -4.28 19.73 -7.58
C PRO A 251 -3.05 19.11 -6.92
N SER A 252 -1.86 19.51 -7.38
CA SER A 252 -0.57 19.06 -6.86
C SER A 252 0.03 19.96 -5.78
N ASN A 253 -0.75 20.90 -5.23
CA ASN A 253 -0.33 21.83 -4.17
C ASN A 253 -0.63 21.32 -2.75
N LYS A 254 -0.96 20.02 -2.62
CA LYS A 254 -1.29 19.34 -1.37
C LYS A 254 -0.53 18.00 -1.31
N PRO A 255 -0.36 17.39 -0.13
CA PRO A 255 0.14 16.01 -0.05
C PRO A 255 -0.68 15.05 -0.90
N ARG A 256 -0.04 13.99 -1.37
CA ARG A 256 -0.70 12.94 -2.16
C ARG A 256 -1.72 12.21 -1.29
N LEU A 257 -2.93 12.04 -1.81
CA LEU A 257 -4.03 11.41 -1.09
C LEU A 257 -4.17 9.93 -1.47
N MET A 258 -4.33 9.02 -0.52
CA MET A 258 -4.73 7.65 -0.86
C MET A 258 -6.19 7.63 -1.32
N VAL A 259 -6.47 7.03 -2.46
CA VAL A 259 -7.82 7.01 -3.05
C VAL A 259 -8.19 5.60 -3.46
N ARG A 260 -9.29 5.07 -2.91
CA ARG A 260 -9.88 3.80 -3.34
C ARG A 260 -10.18 3.88 -4.84
N ASN A 261 -9.59 2.98 -5.61
CA ASN A 261 -9.51 3.04 -7.07
C ASN A 261 -10.45 2.05 -7.76
N SER A 262 -11.33 1.40 -7.00
CA SER A 262 -12.38 0.49 -7.47
C SER A 262 -13.60 0.57 -6.55
N ASP A 263 -14.60 -0.26 -6.85
CA ASP A 263 -15.63 -0.64 -5.88
C ASP A 263 -15.04 -1.57 -4.79
N ASP A 264 -15.87 -1.95 -3.82
CA ASP A 264 -15.53 -2.86 -2.71
C ASP A 264 -15.05 -4.23 -3.22
N PHE A 265 -14.13 -4.85 -2.47
CA PHE A 265 -13.87 -6.28 -2.54
C PHE A 265 -15.05 -7.08 -1.98
N PHE A 266 -15.72 -7.86 -2.82
CA PHE A 266 -16.85 -8.71 -2.44
C PHE A 266 -16.42 -10.19 -2.40
N PRO A 267 -16.02 -10.74 -1.24
CA PRO A 267 -15.51 -12.12 -1.14
C PRO A 267 -16.51 -13.17 -1.66
N GLU A 268 -17.80 -12.95 -1.39
CA GLU A 268 -18.86 -13.90 -1.70
C GLU A 268 -19.41 -13.81 -3.14
N VAL A 269 -18.84 -12.93 -3.98
CA VAL A 269 -19.31 -12.73 -5.36
C VAL A 269 -18.20 -13.15 -6.34
N PRO A 270 -18.17 -14.41 -6.81
CA PRO A 270 -17.07 -14.93 -7.63
C PRO A 270 -16.78 -14.12 -8.90
N ALA A 271 -17.82 -13.58 -9.55
CA ALA A 271 -17.68 -12.76 -10.76
C ALA A 271 -16.99 -11.40 -10.50
N SER A 272 -16.94 -10.95 -9.24
CA SER A 272 -16.32 -9.67 -8.89
C SER A 272 -14.80 -9.73 -8.88
N HIS A 273 -14.16 -10.88 -8.63
CA HIS A 273 -12.70 -10.95 -8.45
C HIS A 273 -11.92 -10.55 -9.71
N PRO A 274 -12.20 -11.10 -10.91
CA PRO A 274 -11.52 -10.68 -12.12
C PRO A 274 -11.86 -9.24 -12.50
N TRP A 275 -13.13 -8.84 -12.31
CA TRP A 275 -13.61 -7.49 -12.57
C TRP A 275 -12.90 -6.43 -11.71
N HIS A 276 -12.73 -6.72 -10.42
CA HIS A 276 -12.05 -5.83 -9.46
C HIS A 276 -10.64 -5.46 -9.90
N ILE A 277 -9.87 -6.46 -10.36
CA ILE A 277 -8.49 -6.27 -10.79
C ILE A 277 -8.45 -5.57 -12.15
N PHE A 278 -9.34 -5.95 -13.07
CA PHE A 278 -9.50 -5.26 -14.35
C PHE A 278 -9.81 -3.78 -14.17
N CYS A 279 -10.82 -3.43 -13.36
CA CYS A 279 -11.21 -2.06 -13.08
C CYS A 279 -10.07 -1.26 -12.45
N ASN A 280 -9.40 -1.81 -11.44
CA ASN A 280 -8.28 -1.13 -10.81
C ASN A 280 -7.17 -0.80 -11.81
N ALA A 281 -6.74 -1.79 -12.60
CA ALA A 281 -5.68 -1.61 -13.59
C ALA A 281 -6.04 -0.57 -14.68
N HIS A 282 -7.31 -0.50 -15.09
CA HIS A 282 -7.79 0.45 -16.09
C HIS A 282 -8.02 1.85 -15.50
N ASN A 283 -8.59 1.95 -14.30
CA ASN A 283 -8.73 3.23 -13.59
C ASN A 283 -7.37 3.89 -13.35
N SER A 284 -6.33 3.08 -13.10
CA SER A 284 -4.95 3.55 -12.98
C SER A 284 -4.36 4.21 -14.23
N LEU A 285 -4.97 4.03 -15.42
CA LEU A 285 -4.61 4.83 -16.60
C LEU A 285 -4.88 6.32 -16.37
N LEU A 286 -5.96 6.66 -15.67
CA LEU A 286 -6.32 8.03 -15.32
C LEU A 286 -5.71 8.44 -13.97
N THR A 287 -5.86 7.62 -12.93
CA THR A 287 -5.50 8.03 -11.56
C THR A 287 -4.01 8.23 -11.36
N GLN A 288 -3.13 7.64 -12.19
CA GLN A 288 -1.70 7.95 -12.20
C GLN A 288 -1.38 9.43 -12.52
N HIS A 289 -2.30 10.15 -13.16
CA HIS A 289 -2.14 11.56 -13.54
C HIS A 289 -2.76 12.52 -12.51
N LEU A 290 -3.38 11.99 -11.46
CA LEU A 290 -3.89 12.75 -10.33
C LEU A 290 -2.85 12.76 -9.21
N ASN A 291 -2.99 13.69 -8.26
CA ASN A 291 -2.19 13.76 -7.04
C ASN A 291 -2.69 12.75 -5.99
N VAL A 292 -2.76 11.47 -6.39
CA VAL A 292 -3.30 10.39 -5.57
C VAL A 292 -2.37 9.18 -5.58
N LEU A 293 -2.49 8.35 -4.54
CA LEU A 293 -1.96 6.99 -4.50
C LEU A 293 -3.17 6.05 -4.67
N PRO A 294 -3.31 5.38 -5.84
CA PRO A 294 -4.41 4.46 -6.07
C PRO A 294 -4.36 3.28 -5.11
N ASP A 295 -5.49 3.05 -4.48
CA ASP A 295 -5.68 2.02 -3.48
C ASP A 295 -6.61 0.94 -4.03
N TRP A 296 -6.09 -0.28 -4.14
CA TRP A 296 -6.76 -1.42 -4.78
C TRP A 296 -7.66 -2.22 -3.83
N ASP A 297 -7.93 -1.67 -2.65
CA ASP A 297 -8.82 -2.21 -1.62
C ASP A 297 -8.31 -3.47 -0.91
N MET A 298 -8.92 -3.75 0.24
CA MET A 298 -8.68 -4.93 1.05
C MET A 298 -8.89 -6.22 0.28
N PHE A 299 -8.37 -7.32 0.83
CA PHE A 299 -8.77 -8.68 0.44
C PHE A 299 -8.50 -9.67 1.58
N GLN A 300 -9.01 -10.89 1.43
CA GLN A 300 -8.76 -12.00 2.36
C GLN A 300 -7.67 -12.92 1.83
N THR A 301 -6.70 -13.25 2.67
CA THR A 301 -5.59 -14.15 2.37
C THR A 301 -6.00 -15.62 2.44
N SER A 302 -6.99 -15.95 3.27
CA SER A 302 -7.60 -17.28 3.31
C SER A 302 -8.87 -17.30 2.46
N HIS A 303 -8.70 -17.30 1.13
CA HIS A 303 -9.79 -17.28 0.16
C HIS A 303 -9.37 -17.98 -1.13
N PRO A 304 -10.27 -18.64 -1.90
CA PRO A 304 -9.89 -19.27 -3.17
C PRO A 304 -9.18 -18.32 -4.14
N TRP A 305 -9.59 -17.06 -4.19
CA TRP A 305 -8.98 -16.02 -5.03
C TRP A 305 -7.84 -15.24 -4.36
N ALA A 306 -7.38 -15.66 -3.18
CA ALA A 306 -6.43 -14.90 -2.38
C ALA A 306 -5.12 -14.59 -3.12
N SER A 307 -4.49 -15.59 -3.74
CA SER A 307 -3.21 -15.40 -4.43
C SER A 307 -3.33 -14.47 -5.64
N PHE A 308 -4.48 -14.53 -6.34
CA PHE A 308 -4.81 -13.66 -7.46
C PHE A 308 -4.93 -12.19 -7.01
N HIS A 309 -5.61 -11.94 -5.88
CA HIS A 309 -5.70 -10.60 -5.29
C HIS A 309 -4.35 -10.12 -4.71
N ALA A 310 -3.61 -10.98 -4.01
CA ALA A 310 -2.29 -10.67 -3.46
C ALA A 310 -1.33 -10.18 -4.54
N ALA A 311 -1.21 -10.92 -5.65
CA ALA A 311 -0.37 -10.55 -6.77
C ALA A 311 -0.71 -9.18 -7.35
N ALA A 312 -2.02 -8.90 -7.51
CA ALA A 312 -2.50 -7.61 -7.98
C ALA A 312 -2.17 -6.46 -7.02
N ARG A 313 -2.35 -6.65 -5.70
CA ARG A 313 -2.00 -5.61 -4.71
C ARG A 313 -0.49 -5.37 -4.67
N CYS A 314 0.34 -6.41 -4.74
CA CYS A 314 1.80 -6.27 -4.78
C CYS A 314 2.28 -5.40 -5.95
N ILE A 315 1.74 -5.59 -7.15
CA ILE A 315 2.17 -4.80 -8.33
C ILE A 315 1.48 -3.43 -8.47
N SER A 316 0.43 -3.16 -7.68
CA SER A 316 -0.38 -1.93 -7.80
C SER A 316 0.43 -0.65 -7.60
N GLY A 317 1.54 -0.71 -6.86
CA GLY A 317 2.28 0.47 -6.40
C GLY A 317 1.58 1.23 -5.28
N GLY A 318 0.45 0.73 -4.77
CA GLY A 318 -0.34 1.24 -3.65
C GLY A 318 -0.20 0.43 -2.35
N PRO A 319 -1.06 0.67 -1.34
CA PRO A 319 -1.04 -0.05 -0.07
C PRO A 319 -1.50 -1.51 -0.22
N ILE A 320 -1.21 -2.32 0.80
CA ILE A 320 -1.79 -3.66 0.96
C ILE A 320 -2.41 -3.75 2.35
N TYR A 321 -3.71 -3.99 2.40
CA TYR A 321 -4.39 -4.35 3.62
C TYR A 321 -5.15 -5.66 3.49
N ILE A 322 -5.07 -6.45 4.55
CA ILE A 322 -5.77 -7.73 4.69
C ILE A 322 -7.00 -7.54 5.59
N THR A 323 -8.03 -8.35 5.37
CA THR A 323 -9.28 -8.32 6.17
C THR A 323 -9.71 -9.75 6.53
N ASP A 324 -8.72 -10.55 6.90
CA ASP A 324 -8.90 -11.94 7.26
C ASP A 324 -9.82 -12.10 8.48
N VAL A 325 -10.62 -13.15 8.46
CA VAL A 325 -11.30 -13.64 9.65
C VAL A 325 -10.24 -14.08 10.65
N PRO A 326 -10.31 -13.69 11.94
CA PRO A 326 -9.35 -14.12 12.95
C PRO A 326 -9.16 -15.65 12.96
N GLY A 327 -7.90 -16.07 12.89
CA GLY A 327 -7.49 -17.48 12.85
C GLY A 327 -7.45 -18.07 11.44
N GLN A 328 -7.87 -17.33 10.41
CA GLN A 328 -7.88 -17.79 9.02
C GLN A 328 -6.92 -16.93 8.19
N HIS A 329 -5.63 -17.23 8.29
CA HIS A 329 -4.56 -16.50 7.63
C HIS A 329 -3.74 -17.44 6.74
N ASP A 330 -3.51 -17.07 5.48
CA ASP A 330 -2.51 -17.76 4.65
C ASP A 330 -1.13 -17.14 4.87
N ILE A 331 -0.39 -17.72 5.82
CA ILE A 331 0.95 -17.25 6.21
C ILE A 331 1.94 -17.33 5.04
N SER A 332 1.83 -18.36 4.20
CA SER A 332 2.71 -18.51 3.05
C SER A 332 2.49 -17.38 2.05
N LEU A 333 1.23 -17.04 1.80
CA LEU A 333 0.88 -15.94 0.91
C LEU A 333 1.29 -14.58 1.48
N ILE A 334 1.03 -14.32 2.78
CA ILE A 334 1.47 -13.09 3.46
C ILE A 334 2.99 -12.93 3.37
N ASN A 335 3.73 -14.01 3.57
CA ASN A 335 5.19 -14.02 3.45
C ASN A 335 5.68 -13.76 2.01
N GLN A 336 4.88 -14.00 0.98
CA GLN A 336 5.25 -13.62 -0.39
C GLN A 336 5.03 -12.13 -0.67
N MET A 337 4.09 -11.48 0.01
CA MET A 337 3.76 -10.06 -0.19
C MET A 337 4.60 -9.11 0.68
N THR A 338 5.09 -9.62 1.81
CA THR A 338 5.68 -8.79 2.88
C THR A 338 7.09 -9.25 3.25
N ALA A 339 7.81 -8.40 3.97
CA ALA A 339 9.11 -8.71 4.53
C ALA A 339 9.28 -8.01 5.90
N LYS A 340 10.10 -8.59 6.78
CA LYS A 340 10.43 -7.98 8.07
C LYS A 340 11.57 -6.99 7.86
N THR A 341 11.49 -5.82 8.48
CA THR A 341 12.62 -4.89 8.57
C THR A 341 13.63 -5.40 9.61
N PRO A 342 14.87 -4.91 9.63
CA PRO A 342 15.83 -5.19 10.71
C PRO A 342 15.34 -4.84 12.12
N ARG A 343 14.29 -4.02 12.25
CA ARG A 343 13.63 -3.67 13.52
C ARG A 343 12.40 -4.52 13.85
N GLY A 344 12.02 -5.46 12.97
CA GLY A 344 10.93 -6.41 13.20
C GLY A 344 9.53 -5.97 12.74
N SER A 345 9.39 -4.76 12.17
CA SER A 345 8.13 -4.34 11.53
C SER A 345 7.91 -5.07 10.22
N THR A 346 6.64 -5.31 9.86
CA THR A 346 6.28 -5.94 8.58
C THR A 346 5.97 -4.88 7.55
N VAL A 347 6.76 -4.84 6.47
CA VAL A 347 6.60 -3.90 5.36
C VAL A 347 6.14 -4.62 4.10
N ILE A 348 5.43 -3.91 3.25
CA ILE A 348 5.10 -4.35 1.90
C ILE A 348 6.23 -3.99 0.94
N LEU A 349 6.38 -4.77 -0.13
CA LEU A 349 7.36 -4.49 -1.18
C LEU A 349 6.74 -3.68 -2.31
N ARG A 350 6.31 -2.46 -1.98
CA ARG A 350 5.59 -1.57 -2.89
C ARG A 350 6.49 -1.06 -4.04
N PRO A 351 6.09 -1.25 -5.31
CA PRO A 351 6.77 -0.65 -6.45
C PRO A 351 6.76 0.88 -6.42
N HIS A 352 7.73 1.51 -7.08
CA HIS A 352 7.85 2.98 -7.09
C HIS A 352 6.78 3.63 -7.99
N ASN A 353 6.46 2.98 -9.11
CA ASN A 353 5.44 3.45 -10.05
C ASN A 353 4.08 2.81 -9.76
N ILE A 354 3.01 3.53 -10.12
CA ILE A 354 1.65 2.99 -10.09
C ILE A 354 1.50 1.89 -11.15
N GLY A 355 1.00 0.74 -10.72
CA GLY A 355 0.63 -0.37 -11.58
C GLY A 355 -0.57 -0.02 -12.44
N LYS A 356 -0.46 -0.20 -13.76
CA LYS A 356 -1.54 0.07 -14.71
C LYS A 356 -1.53 -0.92 -15.86
N THR A 357 -2.69 -1.10 -16.49
CA THR A 357 -2.76 -1.88 -17.73
C THR A 357 -1.84 -1.27 -18.80
N ILE A 358 -1.18 -2.13 -19.59
CA ILE A 358 -0.46 -1.69 -20.80
C ILE A 358 -1.37 -1.67 -22.04
N ASP A 359 -2.55 -2.29 -21.94
CA ASP A 359 -3.47 -2.50 -23.04
C ASP A 359 -4.75 -1.67 -22.83
N ALA A 360 -4.66 -0.34 -23.04
CA ALA A 360 -5.73 0.62 -22.70
C ALA A 360 -7.06 0.43 -23.46
N TYR A 361 -7.06 -0.34 -24.54
CA TYR A 361 -8.24 -0.54 -25.40
C TYR A 361 -8.79 -1.96 -25.34
N THR A 362 -8.25 -2.81 -24.46
CA THR A 362 -8.77 -4.16 -24.26
C THR A 362 -10.02 -4.09 -23.39
N SER A 363 -11.12 -4.63 -23.90
CA SER A 363 -12.38 -4.74 -23.18
C SER A 363 -12.32 -5.90 -22.17
N TYR A 364 -13.16 -5.87 -21.15
CA TYR A 364 -13.18 -6.92 -20.13
C TYR A 364 -13.48 -8.32 -20.68
N ASP A 365 -14.36 -8.40 -21.68
CA ASP A 365 -14.77 -9.65 -22.31
C ASP A 365 -13.84 -10.09 -23.46
N ASP A 366 -12.81 -9.30 -23.77
CA ASP A 366 -11.85 -9.67 -24.80
C ASP A 366 -11.05 -10.89 -24.36
N PRO A 367 -10.69 -11.79 -25.30
CA PRO A 367 -9.96 -13.01 -24.99
C PRO A 367 -8.46 -12.78 -24.80
N ALA A 368 -8.10 -11.82 -23.97
CA ALA A 368 -6.73 -11.41 -23.68
C ALA A 368 -6.45 -11.51 -22.18
N LEU A 369 -5.21 -11.82 -21.84
CA LEU A 369 -4.73 -11.73 -20.47
C LEU A 369 -4.58 -10.26 -20.08
N LEU A 370 -5.03 -9.90 -18.88
CA LEU A 370 -4.80 -8.58 -18.33
C LEU A 370 -3.32 -8.43 -17.96
N LYS A 371 -2.63 -7.47 -18.57
CA LYS A 371 -1.22 -7.18 -18.34
C LYS A 371 -1.07 -5.85 -17.60
N VAL A 372 -0.57 -5.90 -16.37
CA VAL A 372 -0.36 -4.75 -15.50
C VAL A 372 1.13 -4.52 -15.32
N SER A 373 1.61 -3.35 -15.76
CA SER A 373 3.02 -3.00 -15.66
C SER A 373 3.29 -2.01 -14.53
N THR A 374 4.46 -2.17 -13.91
CA THR A 374 5.06 -1.19 -13.00
C THR A 374 6.59 -1.25 -13.10
N TYR A 375 7.28 -0.34 -12.40
CA TYR A 375 8.72 -0.21 -12.43
C TYR A 375 9.27 0.11 -11.05
N VAL A 376 10.45 -0.41 -10.76
CA VAL A 376 11.16 -0.19 -9.50
C VAL A 376 12.59 0.25 -9.79
N GLY A 377 12.99 1.37 -9.18
CA GLY A 377 14.37 1.85 -9.20
C GLY A 377 14.54 3.02 -10.16
N ARG A 378 15.80 3.36 -10.44
CA ARG A 378 16.14 4.48 -11.33
C ARG A 378 16.04 4.04 -12.79
N ALA A 379 15.80 4.97 -13.69
CA ALA A 379 15.80 4.69 -15.12
C ALA A 379 17.09 3.97 -15.54
N ALA A 380 16.96 2.98 -16.44
CA ALA A 380 18.02 2.13 -16.98
C ALA A 380 18.73 1.17 -16.00
N THR A 381 18.61 1.36 -14.68
CA THR A 381 19.18 0.44 -13.67
C THR A 381 18.12 -0.24 -12.81
N GLY A 382 16.87 0.19 -12.88
CA GLY A 382 15.75 -0.42 -12.20
C GLY A 382 15.21 -1.66 -12.91
N SER A 383 14.34 -2.39 -12.22
CA SER A 383 13.66 -3.57 -12.73
C SER A 383 12.23 -3.23 -13.15
N ALA A 384 11.83 -3.77 -14.30
CA ALA A 384 10.46 -3.71 -14.79
C ALA A 384 9.68 -4.91 -14.25
N ILE A 385 8.42 -4.70 -13.85
CA ILE A 385 7.55 -5.76 -13.34
C ILE A 385 6.30 -5.79 -14.21
N LEU A 386 5.93 -6.98 -14.66
CA LEU A 386 4.73 -7.25 -15.44
C LEU A 386 3.92 -8.34 -14.74
N GLY A 387 2.80 -7.95 -14.12
CA GLY A 387 1.79 -8.89 -13.67
C GLY A 387 0.87 -9.26 -14.80
N VAL A 388 0.58 -10.55 -14.95
CA VAL A 388 -0.28 -11.09 -15.99
C VAL A 388 -1.39 -11.91 -15.32
N PHE A 389 -2.63 -11.56 -15.57
CA PHE A 389 -3.80 -12.12 -14.90
C PHE A 389 -4.77 -12.69 -15.92
N ASN A 390 -5.21 -13.93 -15.72
CA ASN A 390 -6.33 -14.44 -16.48
C ASN A 390 -7.64 -13.97 -15.86
N THR A 391 -8.15 -12.85 -16.37
CA THR A 391 -9.45 -12.30 -15.97
C THR A 391 -10.62 -12.91 -16.73
N THR A 392 -10.37 -13.87 -17.62
CA THR A 392 -11.38 -14.50 -18.46
C THR A 392 -11.91 -15.79 -17.86
N GLN A 393 -13.00 -16.31 -18.42
CA GLN A 393 -13.60 -17.59 -18.02
C GLN A 393 -13.02 -18.79 -18.76
N ARG A 394 -11.85 -18.65 -19.41
CA ARG A 394 -11.19 -19.73 -20.15
C ARG A 394 -9.67 -19.69 -19.99
N ARG A 395 -9.00 -20.81 -20.21
CA ARG A 395 -7.54 -20.88 -20.27
C ARG A 395 -7.03 -20.08 -21.48
N LEU A 396 -5.99 -19.28 -21.28
CA LEU A 396 -5.36 -18.48 -22.34
C LEU A 396 -3.86 -18.67 -22.30
N ALA A 397 -3.24 -18.62 -23.47
CA ALA A 397 -1.79 -18.60 -23.63
C ALA A 397 -1.37 -17.40 -24.46
N GLU A 398 -0.29 -16.74 -24.06
CA GLU A 398 0.27 -15.56 -24.74
C GLU A 398 1.80 -15.66 -24.86
N LEU A 399 2.31 -15.04 -25.92
CA LEU A 399 3.73 -14.84 -26.14
C LEU A 399 4.08 -13.38 -25.87
N LEU A 400 4.95 -13.15 -24.90
CA LEU A 400 5.38 -11.82 -24.47
C LEU A 400 6.82 -11.55 -24.90
N SER A 401 7.11 -10.32 -25.31
CA SER A 401 8.46 -9.79 -25.50
C SER A 401 8.79 -8.73 -24.44
N LEU A 402 10.06 -8.30 -24.40
CA LEU A 402 10.48 -7.14 -23.60
C LEU A 402 9.77 -5.83 -24.00
N ASP A 403 9.06 -5.75 -25.12
CA ASP A 403 8.31 -4.53 -25.48
C ASP A 403 7.13 -4.26 -24.53
N HIS A 404 6.67 -5.27 -23.80
CA HIS A 404 5.61 -5.15 -22.80
C HIS A 404 6.12 -4.68 -21.42
N PHE A 405 7.44 -4.63 -21.23
CA PHE A 405 8.06 -4.25 -19.97
C PHE A 405 8.47 -2.78 -20.03
N PRO A 406 8.03 -1.92 -19.10
CA PRO A 406 8.42 -0.52 -19.09
C PRO A 406 9.89 -0.36 -18.71
N GLY A 407 10.63 0.57 -19.33
CA GLY A 407 11.99 0.88 -18.91
C GLY A 407 13.07 -0.08 -19.43
N THR A 408 12.72 -0.99 -20.35
CA THR A 408 13.64 -1.96 -20.95
C THR A 408 14.12 -1.56 -22.36
N GLU A 409 14.09 -0.27 -22.67
CA GLU A 409 14.48 0.29 -23.99
C GLU A 409 15.98 0.10 -24.28
N HIS A 410 16.81 0.02 -23.24
CA HIS A 410 18.26 0.00 -23.35
C HIS A 410 18.86 -1.11 -22.49
N GLY A 411 19.89 -1.78 -23.01
CA GLY A 411 20.62 -2.86 -22.32
C GLY A 411 20.06 -4.26 -22.58
N GLU A 412 20.54 -5.21 -21.79
CA GLU A 412 20.08 -6.60 -21.76
C GLU A 412 19.42 -6.88 -20.41
N TYR A 413 18.42 -7.75 -20.39
CA TYR A 413 17.64 -8.05 -19.19
C TYR A 413 17.55 -9.56 -18.98
N ILE A 414 17.58 -9.99 -17.73
CA ILE A 414 17.13 -11.33 -17.36
C ILE A 414 15.67 -11.24 -16.91
N VAL A 415 14.81 -12.13 -17.39
CA VAL A 415 13.40 -12.17 -16.97
C VAL A 415 13.19 -13.35 -16.05
N ARG A 416 12.63 -13.11 -14.85
CA ARG A 416 12.32 -14.14 -13.87
C ARG A 416 10.81 -14.23 -13.64
N ALA A 417 10.29 -15.46 -13.64
CA ALA A 417 8.93 -15.77 -13.24
C ALA A 417 8.83 -16.02 -11.73
N HIS A 418 7.85 -15.41 -11.06
CA HIS A 418 7.65 -15.59 -9.63
C HIS A 418 7.16 -16.99 -9.30
N SER A 419 6.14 -17.48 -10.00
CA SER A 419 5.47 -18.74 -9.63
C SER A 419 6.37 -19.98 -9.71
N THR A 420 7.34 -19.97 -10.62
CA THR A 420 8.25 -21.11 -10.87
C THR A 420 9.69 -20.85 -10.46
N GLY A 421 10.07 -19.60 -10.18
CA GLY A 421 11.46 -19.19 -9.98
C GLY A 421 12.35 -19.36 -11.22
N GLN A 422 11.78 -19.60 -12.41
CA GLN A 422 12.57 -19.76 -13.63
C GLN A 422 13.08 -18.42 -14.13
N THR A 423 14.33 -18.39 -14.58
CA THR A 423 14.94 -17.26 -15.28
C THR A 423 15.06 -17.56 -16.77
N SER A 424 15.03 -16.53 -17.61
CA SER A 424 15.39 -16.67 -19.02
C SER A 424 16.79 -17.28 -19.16
N LYS A 425 16.97 -18.21 -20.10
CA LYS A 425 18.23 -18.93 -20.29
C LYS A 425 19.39 -18.02 -20.72
N THR A 426 19.07 -16.93 -21.40
CA THR A 426 20.01 -15.91 -21.84
C THR A 426 19.43 -14.54 -21.56
N PRO A 427 20.27 -13.51 -21.40
CA PRO A 427 19.78 -12.14 -21.41
C PRO A 427 19.04 -11.81 -22.70
N ILE A 428 17.97 -11.04 -22.57
CA ILE A 428 17.07 -10.64 -23.64
C ILE A 428 17.31 -9.16 -23.92
N LYS A 429 17.31 -8.80 -25.21
CA LYS A 429 17.44 -7.41 -25.66
C LYS A 429 16.22 -7.02 -26.48
N ARG A 430 15.64 -5.86 -26.19
CA ARG A 430 14.49 -5.31 -26.91
C ARG A 430 14.82 -5.12 -28.41
N GLY A 431 13.87 -5.41 -29.29
CA GLY A 431 14.04 -5.30 -30.74
C GLY A 431 14.97 -6.35 -31.38
N ASN A 432 15.54 -7.28 -30.59
CA ASN A 432 16.26 -8.42 -31.15
C ASN A 432 15.26 -9.50 -31.59
N GLY A 433 14.95 -9.54 -32.89
CA GLY A 433 13.99 -10.50 -33.47
C GLY A 433 14.36 -11.97 -33.30
N ASN A 434 15.57 -12.28 -32.84
CA ASN A 434 16.02 -13.64 -32.54
C ASN A 434 15.85 -14.04 -31.07
N ALA A 435 15.46 -13.11 -30.19
CA ALA A 435 15.22 -13.45 -28.79
C ALA A 435 13.96 -14.32 -28.65
N PRO A 436 14.01 -15.44 -27.92
CA PRO A 436 12.83 -16.28 -27.73
C PRO A 436 11.76 -15.50 -26.95
N PRO A 437 10.48 -15.57 -27.35
CA PRO A 437 9.40 -14.97 -26.59
C PRO A 437 9.22 -15.70 -25.26
N ILE A 438 8.68 -14.98 -24.28
CA ILE A 438 8.24 -15.54 -23.01
C ILE A 438 6.85 -16.14 -23.24
N HIS A 439 6.72 -17.45 -23.05
CA HIS A 439 5.45 -18.15 -23.21
C HIS A 439 4.77 -18.30 -21.85
N LEU A 440 3.55 -17.78 -21.72
CA LEU A 440 2.68 -17.99 -20.58
C LEU A 440 1.45 -18.79 -21.00
N ASP A 441 1.02 -19.71 -20.15
CA ASP A 441 -0.21 -20.48 -20.30
C ASP A 441 -0.94 -20.49 -18.95
N LEU A 442 -1.98 -19.65 -18.86
CA LEU A 442 -2.69 -19.36 -17.61
C LEU A 442 -4.10 -19.94 -17.66
N PRO A 443 -4.42 -20.94 -16.80
CA PRO A 443 -5.79 -21.36 -16.52
C PRO A 443 -6.67 -20.22 -15.97
N VAL A 444 -7.98 -20.47 -15.85
CA VAL A 444 -8.88 -19.55 -15.13
C VAL A 444 -8.36 -19.34 -13.71
N GLN A 445 -8.47 -18.11 -13.20
CA GLN A 445 -8.00 -17.71 -11.85
C GLN A 445 -6.47 -17.76 -11.67
N ALA A 446 -5.71 -18.10 -12.72
CA ALA A 446 -4.26 -18.09 -12.69
C ALA A 446 -3.68 -16.71 -13.00
N TRP A 447 -2.47 -16.50 -12.51
CA TRP A 447 -1.70 -15.28 -12.68
C TRP A 447 -0.20 -15.60 -12.69
N GLU A 448 0.61 -14.66 -13.17
CA GLU A 448 2.08 -14.68 -13.06
C GLU A 448 2.61 -13.26 -12.82
N ILE A 449 3.74 -13.15 -12.14
CA ILE A 449 4.53 -11.92 -12.10
C ILE A 449 5.89 -12.19 -12.75
N LEU A 450 6.16 -11.45 -13.81
CA LEU A 450 7.45 -11.45 -14.50
C LEU A 450 8.24 -10.22 -14.10
N THR A 451 9.48 -10.39 -13.67
CA THR A 451 10.40 -9.28 -13.38
C THR A 451 11.56 -9.29 -14.37
N ALA A 452 11.74 -8.19 -15.10
CA ALA A 452 12.89 -7.98 -15.99
C ALA A 452 13.93 -7.10 -15.28
N SER A 453 15.07 -7.69 -14.94
CA SER A 453 16.17 -7.03 -14.24
C SER A 453 17.36 -6.79 -15.17
N PRO A 454 17.99 -5.60 -15.13
CA PRO A 454 19.06 -5.25 -16.05
C PRO A 454 20.31 -6.08 -15.76
N VAL A 455 21.02 -6.44 -16.82
CA VAL A 455 22.27 -7.21 -16.75
C VAL A 455 23.46 -6.28 -16.87
N HIS A 456 24.35 -6.36 -15.90
CA HIS A 456 25.62 -5.64 -15.88
C HIS A 456 26.74 -6.61 -16.27
N THR A 457 27.42 -6.33 -17.37
CA THR A 457 28.57 -7.13 -17.82
C THR A 457 29.85 -6.35 -17.58
N LEU A 458 30.73 -6.91 -16.75
CA LEU A 458 32.02 -6.33 -16.41
C LEU A 458 33.14 -7.34 -16.69
N SER A 459 34.38 -6.86 -16.80
CA SER A 459 35.56 -7.72 -16.97
C SER A 459 36.46 -7.62 -15.74
N THR A 460 36.85 -8.75 -15.17
CA THR A 460 37.87 -8.83 -14.12
C THR A 460 39.21 -9.24 -14.76
N PRO A 461 40.35 -9.16 -14.03
CA PRO A 461 41.62 -9.68 -14.53
C PRO A 461 41.60 -11.19 -14.85
N HIS A 462 40.69 -11.95 -14.23
CA HIS A 462 40.60 -13.40 -14.34
C HIS A 462 39.51 -13.85 -15.32
N HIS A 463 38.41 -13.10 -15.42
CA HIS A 463 37.26 -13.46 -16.26
C HIS A 463 36.86 -12.28 -17.16
N ALA A 464 36.84 -12.53 -18.46
CA ALA A 464 36.26 -11.60 -19.43
C ALA A 464 34.73 -11.78 -19.45
N ASN A 465 33.98 -10.69 -19.30
CA ASN A 465 32.51 -10.67 -19.40
C ASN A 465 31.75 -11.42 -18.28
N VAL A 466 32.07 -11.16 -17.02
CA VAL A 466 31.23 -11.54 -15.89
C VAL A 466 29.92 -10.76 -15.95
N ALA A 467 28.81 -11.46 -16.17
CA ALA A 467 27.47 -10.86 -16.30
C ALA A 467 26.63 -11.17 -15.06
N VAL A 468 26.14 -10.12 -14.40
CA VAL A 468 25.37 -10.21 -13.16
C VAL A 468 24.09 -9.38 -13.23
N SER A 469 23.07 -9.78 -12.47
CA SER A 469 21.84 -9.00 -12.30
C SER A 469 21.29 -9.16 -10.89
N VAL A 470 20.99 -8.03 -10.24
CA VAL A 470 20.42 -8.01 -8.89
C VAL A 470 18.91 -8.20 -8.99
N LEU A 471 18.40 -9.29 -8.40
CA LEU A 471 16.98 -9.67 -8.50
C LEU A 471 16.14 -9.13 -7.32
N GLY A 472 16.79 -8.68 -6.25
CA GLY A 472 16.15 -8.26 -5.01
C GLY A 472 15.87 -9.46 -4.09
N LEU A 473 14.75 -9.43 -3.36
CA LEU A 473 14.36 -10.53 -2.48
C LEU A 473 13.58 -11.61 -3.26
N VAL A 474 14.21 -12.74 -3.55
CA VAL A 474 13.56 -13.85 -4.25
C VAL A 474 12.52 -14.53 -3.36
N GLY A 475 11.49 -15.12 -3.98
CA GLY A 475 10.32 -15.67 -3.27
C GLY A 475 9.29 -14.62 -2.85
N LYS A 476 9.57 -13.32 -3.06
CA LYS A 476 8.62 -12.23 -2.87
C LYS A 476 8.04 -11.79 -4.22
N MET A 477 6.72 -11.57 -4.28
CA MET A 477 5.99 -11.22 -5.51
C MET A 477 6.58 -10.01 -6.23
N THR A 478 6.99 -9.00 -5.48
CA THR A 478 7.66 -7.78 -5.99
C THR A 478 9.02 -7.60 -5.33
N GLY A 479 9.79 -8.68 -5.21
CA GLY A 479 11.10 -8.71 -4.55
C GLY A 479 12.10 -7.63 -4.95
N ALA A 480 12.06 -7.17 -6.21
CA ALA A 480 12.89 -6.07 -6.68
C ALA A 480 12.62 -4.76 -5.91
N ALA A 481 11.41 -4.53 -5.41
CA ALA A 481 11.05 -3.35 -4.61
C ALA A 481 11.71 -3.29 -3.22
N ALA A 482 12.37 -4.37 -2.80
CA ALA A 482 13.22 -4.33 -1.62
C ALA A 482 14.54 -3.57 -1.84
N ILE A 483 14.98 -3.40 -3.10
CA ILE A 483 16.23 -2.73 -3.45
C ILE A 483 16.07 -1.21 -3.27
N VAL A 484 16.83 -0.63 -2.35
CA VAL A 484 16.93 0.82 -2.18
C VAL A 484 17.94 1.39 -3.18
N ASN A 485 19.11 0.75 -3.27
CA ASN A 485 20.16 1.10 -4.22
C ASN A 485 21.05 -0.11 -4.48
N HIS A 486 21.72 -0.15 -5.63
CA HIS A 486 22.76 -1.13 -5.91
C HIS A 486 23.79 -0.58 -6.88
N ASP A 487 24.97 -1.19 -6.89
CA ASP A 487 26.04 -0.91 -7.84
C ASP A 487 26.88 -2.16 -8.08
N ALA A 488 27.41 -2.30 -9.29
CA ALA A 488 28.28 -3.40 -9.69
C ALA A 488 29.54 -2.83 -10.36
N TYR A 489 30.70 -3.00 -9.72
CA TYR A 489 31.95 -2.40 -10.17
C TYR A 489 33.15 -3.28 -9.87
N VAL A 490 34.24 -3.09 -10.62
CA VAL A 490 35.52 -3.75 -10.35
C VAL A 490 36.35 -2.85 -9.43
N GLU A 491 36.83 -3.41 -8.32
CA GLU A 491 37.63 -2.65 -7.36
C GLU A 491 38.92 -2.12 -8.00
N ARG A 492 39.19 -0.82 -7.80
CA ARG A 492 40.33 -0.13 -8.43
C ARG A 492 41.68 -0.47 -7.80
N GLU A 493 41.70 -0.81 -6.52
CA GLU A 493 42.89 -1.12 -5.72
C GLU A 493 42.77 -2.50 -5.05
N GLY A 494 43.89 -3.18 -4.83
CA GLY A 494 43.90 -4.51 -4.19
C GLY A 494 43.55 -5.65 -5.15
N SER A 495 42.56 -6.47 -4.78
CA SER A 495 42.27 -7.76 -5.41
C SER A 495 41.64 -7.70 -6.81
N ARG A 496 41.21 -6.50 -7.26
CA ARG A 496 40.58 -6.24 -8.57
C ARG A 496 39.39 -7.16 -8.88
N ARG A 497 38.65 -7.54 -7.84
CA ARG A 497 37.45 -8.38 -7.94
C ARG A 497 36.26 -7.56 -8.38
N LEU A 498 35.28 -8.23 -8.99
CA LEU A 498 33.95 -7.65 -9.15
C LEU A 498 33.27 -7.60 -7.79
N ARG A 499 32.72 -6.45 -7.43
CA ARG A 499 31.90 -6.25 -6.24
C ARG A 499 30.51 -5.81 -6.66
N VAL A 500 29.51 -6.55 -6.19
CA VAL A 500 28.11 -6.19 -6.28
C VAL A 500 27.66 -5.75 -4.89
N TRP A 501 27.38 -4.47 -4.73
CA TRP A 501 26.87 -3.89 -3.50
C TRP A 501 25.38 -3.60 -3.66
N THR A 502 24.55 -4.05 -2.71
CA THR A 502 23.11 -3.78 -2.68
C THR A 502 22.69 -3.33 -1.30
N SER A 503 21.90 -2.25 -1.24
CA SER A 503 21.16 -1.85 -0.05
C SER A 503 19.70 -2.30 -0.15
N LEU A 504 19.22 -3.02 0.86
CA LEU A 504 17.86 -3.56 0.96
C LEU A 504 17.10 -2.89 2.10
N LYS A 505 15.81 -2.58 1.93
CA LYS A 505 14.99 -2.02 3.03
C LYS A 505 14.40 -3.09 3.97
N ALA A 506 14.55 -4.37 3.65
CA ALA A 506 13.97 -5.48 4.40
C ALA A 506 14.82 -6.75 4.30
N LEU A 507 14.56 -7.70 5.21
CA LEU A 507 15.19 -9.00 5.30
C LEU A 507 14.46 -10.05 4.45
N GLY A 508 15.19 -11.03 3.93
CA GLY A 508 14.69 -12.16 3.16
C GLY A 508 15.82 -12.86 2.41
N THR A 509 15.49 -13.67 1.42
CA THR A 509 16.50 -14.31 0.55
C THR A 509 16.86 -13.37 -0.59
N PHE A 510 18.09 -12.85 -0.59
CA PHE A 510 18.62 -12.01 -1.66
C PHE A 510 19.04 -12.87 -2.86
N GLY A 511 18.59 -12.52 -4.07
CA GLY A 511 18.96 -13.20 -5.31
C GLY A 511 19.92 -12.38 -6.15
N LEU A 512 21.04 -12.98 -6.53
CA LEU A 512 21.97 -12.48 -7.53
C LEU A 512 22.04 -13.47 -8.69
N TRP A 513 21.55 -13.06 -9.86
CA TRP A 513 21.78 -13.84 -11.08
C TRP A 513 23.21 -13.65 -11.55
N VAL A 514 23.90 -14.75 -11.85
CA VAL A 514 25.25 -14.76 -12.41
C VAL A 514 25.26 -15.72 -13.59
N ARG A 515 25.70 -15.22 -14.75
CA ARG A 515 25.79 -16.06 -15.95
C ARG A 515 26.69 -17.27 -15.71
N ASP A 516 26.19 -18.46 -16.03
CA ASP A 516 26.91 -19.73 -15.94
C ASP A 516 27.42 -20.07 -14.52
N LEU A 517 26.67 -19.66 -13.50
CA LEU A 517 26.89 -20.05 -12.11
C LEU A 517 26.85 -21.58 -11.97
N GLY A 518 27.81 -22.14 -11.21
CA GLY A 518 27.94 -23.59 -11.04
C GLY A 518 28.49 -24.33 -12.26
N LYS A 519 28.75 -23.63 -13.38
CA LYS A 519 29.42 -24.19 -14.56
C LYS A 519 30.82 -23.61 -14.72
N GLU A 520 30.92 -22.28 -14.79
CA GLU A 520 32.20 -21.55 -14.91
C GLU A 520 32.67 -21.00 -13.57
N PHE A 521 31.74 -20.72 -12.65
CA PHE A 521 32.04 -20.17 -11.33
C PHE A 521 31.62 -21.15 -10.23
N ASP A 522 32.54 -21.48 -9.34
CA ASP A 522 32.31 -22.27 -8.14
C ASP A 522 32.01 -21.37 -6.94
N VAL A 523 30.91 -21.66 -6.23
CA VAL A 523 30.45 -20.81 -5.12
C VAL A 523 31.42 -20.78 -3.94
N ASP A 524 32.16 -21.87 -3.71
CA ASP A 524 33.06 -21.97 -2.57
C ASP A 524 34.41 -21.29 -2.84
N SER A 525 34.89 -21.26 -4.09
CA SER A 525 36.16 -20.64 -4.44
C SER A 525 36.06 -19.20 -4.96
N ASP A 526 34.98 -18.88 -5.70
CA ASP A 526 34.92 -17.66 -6.51
C ASP A 526 34.07 -16.56 -5.87
N PHE A 527 33.22 -16.91 -4.91
CA PHE A 527 32.32 -15.97 -4.25
C PHE A 527 32.65 -15.75 -2.78
N MET A 528 32.39 -14.52 -2.34
CA MET A 528 32.34 -14.18 -0.92
C MET A 528 31.19 -13.21 -0.70
N ALA A 529 30.25 -13.57 0.18
CA ALA A 529 29.14 -12.72 0.54
C ALA A 529 29.34 -12.11 1.93
N LEU A 530 29.04 -10.82 2.07
CA LEU A 530 28.96 -10.12 3.34
C LEU A 530 27.56 -9.55 3.53
N VAL A 531 27.04 -9.62 4.75
CA VAL A 531 25.85 -8.89 5.20
C VAL A 531 26.31 -7.95 6.30
N PHE A 532 26.15 -6.64 6.11
CA PHE A 532 26.68 -5.60 7.01
C PHE A 532 28.19 -5.74 7.30
N GLY A 533 28.96 -6.10 6.27
CA GLY A 533 30.41 -6.31 6.41
C GLY A 533 30.80 -7.56 7.19
N GLN A 534 29.85 -8.39 7.63
CA GLN A 534 30.11 -9.69 8.25
C GLN A 534 30.01 -10.81 7.21
N PRO A 535 30.97 -11.76 7.19
CA PRO A 535 30.90 -12.91 6.29
C PRO A 535 29.62 -13.72 6.51
N VAL A 536 28.94 -14.02 5.40
CA VAL A 536 27.75 -14.88 5.43
C VAL A 536 28.17 -16.34 5.62
N PRO A 537 27.59 -17.08 6.58
CA PRO A 537 27.84 -18.51 6.72
C PRO A 537 27.44 -19.27 5.45
N ARG A 538 28.21 -20.29 5.08
CA ARG A 538 27.99 -21.06 3.83
C ARG A 538 26.61 -21.72 3.74
N HIS A 539 26.03 -22.12 4.88
CA HIS A 539 24.69 -22.73 4.93
C HIS A 539 23.55 -21.73 4.73
N CYS A 540 23.83 -20.43 4.69
CA CYS A 540 22.88 -19.38 4.29
C CYS A 540 22.95 -19.07 2.79
N VAL A 541 23.73 -19.85 2.01
CA VAL A 541 23.93 -19.63 0.58
C VAL A 541 23.51 -20.87 -0.20
N GLU A 542 22.64 -20.70 -1.19
CA GLU A 542 22.15 -21.75 -2.07
C GLU A 542 22.30 -21.35 -3.54
N ILE A 543 22.29 -22.35 -4.43
CA ILE A 543 22.33 -22.16 -5.88
C ILE A 543 21.04 -22.70 -6.47
N ASN A 544 20.34 -21.87 -7.23
CA ASN A 544 19.12 -22.25 -7.92
C ASN A 544 19.23 -21.87 -9.41
N GLY A 545 19.68 -22.82 -10.23
CA GLY A 545 20.06 -22.54 -11.61
C GLY A 545 21.22 -21.54 -11.66
N ASP A 546 21.04 -20.45 -12.39
CA ASP A 546 22.04 -19.37 -12.51
C ASP A 546 21.87 -18.29 -11.42
N VAL A 547 21.17 -18.58 -10.32
CA VAL A 547 20.92 -17.61 -9.22
C VAL A 547 21.62 -18.06 -7.95
N LEU A 548 22.44 -17.17 -7.40
CA LEU A 548 23.00 -17.25 -6.06
C LEU A 548 21.97 -16.67 -5.07
N GLU A 549 21.43 -17.53 -4.21
CA GLU A 549 20.45 -17.17 -3.19
C GLU A 549 21.16 -17.04 -1.83
N ILE A 550 21.03 -15.88 -1.19
CA ILE A 550 21.66 -15.56 0.10
C ILE A 550 20.55 -15.27 1.11
N ASP A 551 20.39 -16.12 2.12
CA ASP A 551 19.43 -15.93 3.20
C ASP A 551 19.91 -14.84 4.17
N VAL A 552 19.58 -13.58 3.83
CA VAL A 552 19.94 -12.40 4.61
C VAL A 552 19.21 -12.39 5.94
N ALA A 553 17.99 -12.91 6.00
CA ALA A 553 17.21 -12.96 7.23
C ALA A 553 17.88 -13.87 8.28
N ARG A 554 18.29 -15.07 7.85
CA ARG A 554 19.00 -16.01 8.71
C ARG A 554 20.40 -15.53 9.07
N ALA A 555 21.15 -15.00 8.10
CA ALA A 555 22.47 -14.43 8.37
C ALA A 555 22.40 -13.27 9.38
N TRP A 556 21.34 -12.46 9.32
CA TRP A 556 21.07 -11.38 10.27
C TRP A 556 20.81 -11.90 11.69
N GLU A 557 19.95 -12.92 11.82
CA GLU A 557 19.61 -13.54 13.09
C GLU A 557 20.80 -14.25 13.74
N GLU A 558 21.47 -15.14 13.01
CA GLU A 558 22.61 -15.92 13.52
C GLU A 558 23.83 -15.04 13.80
N GLY A 559 23.99 -13.93 13.06
CA GLY A 559 25.05 -12.96 13.27
C GLY A 559 24.90 -12.11 14.54
N GLY A 560 23.75 -12.19 15.24
CA GLY A 560 23.48 -11.40 16.45
C GLY A 560 23.46 -9.89 16.20
N GLN A 561 23.17 -9.49 14.96
CA GLN A 561 23.24 -8.11 14.50
C GLN A 561 22.08 -7.29 15.09
N LYS A 562 22.30 -5.99 15.28
CA LYS A 562 21.27 -5.06 15.76
C LYS A 562 21.10 -3.95 14.76
N ALA A 563 19.85 -3.55 14.52
CA ALA A 563 19.53 -2.43 13.65
C ALA A 563 20.28 -1.18 14.13
N GLY A 564 21.00 -0.54 13.19
CA GLY A 564 21.71 0.71 13.44
C GLY A 564 20.76 1.91 13.39
N TRP A 565 21.29 3.07 13.03
CA TRP A 565 20.45 4.25 12.79
C TRP A 565 19.56 4.06 11.56
N SER A 566 20.12 3.51 10.47
CA SER A 566 19.37 3.11 9.27
C SER A 566 18.68 1.75 9.44
N ASN A 567 17.53 1.59 8.77
CA ASN A 567 16.81 0.32 8.61
C ASN A 567 17.22 -0.47 7.36
N GLU A 568 18.19 0.04 6.61
CA GLU A 568 18.70 -0.61 5.40
C GLU A 568 19.72 -1.70 5.71
N VAL A 569 19.74 -2.76 4.91
CA VAL A 569 20.64 -3.91 5.01
C VAL A 569 21.58 -3.92 3.82
N ALA A 570 22.88 -3.75 4.08
CA ALA A 570 23.90 -3.85 3.05
C ALA A 570 24.27 -5.31 2.79
N VAL A 571 24.14 -5.74 1.54
CA VAL A 571 24.59 -7.05 1.04
C VAL A 571 25.70 -6.80 0.02
N GLU A 572 26.80 -7.51 0.16
CA GLU A 572 27.97 -7.38 -0.70
C GLU A 572 28.38 -8.74 -1.21
N VAL A 573 28.50 -8.88 -2.54
CA VAL A 573 28.96 -10.10 -3.16
C VAL A 573 30.21 -9.79 -3.96
N PHE A 574 31.32 -10.44 -3.61
CA PHE A 574 32.57 -10.38 -4.33
C PHE A 574 32.67 -11.58 -5.25
N VAL A 575 33.01 -11.36 -6.51
CA VAL A 575 33.25 -12.40 -7.52
C VAL A 575 34.69 -12.26 -8.02
N ARG A 576 35.44 -13.35 -7.99
CA ARG A 576 36.87 -13.37 -8.35
C ARG A 576 37.13 -13.32 -9.85
#